data_AF-A0A8K0JGY0-F1
#
_entry.id   AF-A0A8K0JGY0-F1
#
_cell.length_a   1.000
_cell.length_b   1.000
_cell.length_c   1.000
_cell.angle_alpha   90.00
_cell.angle_beta   90.00
_cell.angle_gamma   90.00
#
_symmetry.space_group_name_H-M   'P 1'
#
loop_
_entity.id
_entity.type
_entity.pdbx_description
1 polymer ?
#
loop_
_entity_poly.entity_id
_entity_poly.type
_entity_poly.pdbx_seq_one_letter_code
_entity_poly.pdbx_strand_id
1 'polypeptide(L)'
;MSNPVQQVSSEHEDGLKQTYRSEPYQATGAALMSFGPLQGIRQHLCAFHCYADEPTRHVKAHHLCSHLHLTPDTKKEINMHQCIIYDSNGPGARLIGIEYVVPAEVFKALPEEEKKYWHSHKYEVESGLLMLLGKALVPNMVMDQAEIPAMTELHDTYGKTVHTWQYDKYPDFPMGPPQLMMSYTNDGQVPQDMVKERDEMYGVDTAHARAHRATYLPKQQLENPTLPGADQWTQGKGWQFEVADSGLKGMGKAQGEEGEKE
;
A
#
# COMPACT_ATOMS: atom_id res chain seq x y z
N MET A 1 -40.86 31.77 -8.99
CA MET A 1 -41.79 30.65 -8.78
C MET A 1 -41.05 29.40 -9.26
N SER A 2 -40.68 28.50 -8.34
CA SER A 2 -39.97 27.25 -8.64
C SER A 2 -40.92 26.23 -9.29
N ASN A 3 -40.43 25.47 -10.26
CA ASN A 3 -41.23 24.54 -11.07
C ASN A 3 -41.48 23.22 -10.30
N PRO A 4 -42.73 22.83 -10.00
CA PRO A 4 -43.04 21.68 -9.13
C PRO A 4 -42.47 20.33 -9.62
N VAL A 5 -42.29 20.15 -10.93
CA VAL A 5 -41.78 18.91 -11.53
C VAL A 5 -40.29 18.70 -11.22
N GLN A 6 -39.48 19.77 -11.17
CA GLN A 6 -38.06 19.67 -10.78
C GLN A 6 -37.89 19.35 -9.29
N GLN A 7 -38.83 19.78 -8.45
CA GLN A 7 -38.77 19.57 -7.01
C GLN A 7 -39.10 18.11 -6.63
N VAL A 8 -40.08 17.49 -7.29
CA VAL A 8 -40.42 16.07 -7.07
C VAL A 8 -39.31 15.14 -7.55
N SER A 9 -38.61 15.47 -8.64
CA SER A 9 -37.46 14.68 -9.11
C SER A 9 -36.28 14.73 -8.15
N SER A 10 -36.00 15.89 -7.54
CA SER A 10 -34.90 16.02 -6.56
C SER A 10 -35.22 15.33 -5.23
N GLU A 11 -36.46 15.44 -4.74
CA GLU A 11 -36.88 14.78 -3.50
C GLU A 11 -36.84 13.25 -3.62
N HIS A 12 -37.23 12.70 -4.77
CA HIS A 12 -37.12 11.27 -5.06
C HIS A 12 -35.65 10.82 -5.18
N GLU A 13 -34.80 11.59 -5.85
CA GLU A 13 -33.36 11.31 -5.95
C GLU A 13 -32.67 11.34 -4.59
N ASP A 14 -33.00 12.31 -3.74
CA ASP A 14 -32.47 12.41 -2.38
C ASP A 14 -32.92 11.24 -1.50
N GLY A 15 -34.18 10.79 -1.64
CA GLY A 15 -34.68 9.58 -0.98
C GLY A 15 -33.91 8.31 -1.37
N LEU A 16 -33.57 8.14 -2.65
CA LEU A 16 -32.75 7.01 -3.11
C LEU A 16 -31.31 7.09 -2.56
N LYS A 17 -30.70 8.28 -2.55
CA LYS A 17 -29.36 8.49 -1.97
C LYS A 17 -29.34 8.18 -0.48
N GLN A 18 -30.38 8.56 0.26
CA GLN A 18 -30.51 8.22 1.68
C GLN A 18 -30.66 6.71 1.89
N THR A 19 -31.45 6.04 1.05
CA THR A 19 -31.61 4.57 1.10
C THR A 19 -30.27 3.87 0.88
N TYR A 20 -29.49 4.26 -0.13
CA TYR A 20 -28.16 3.70 -0.41
C TYR A 20 -27.18 3.82 0.78
N ARG A 21 -27.27 4.92 1.53
CA ARG A 21 -26.41 5.20 2.71
C ARG A 21 -26.92 4.54 4.00
N SER A 22 -28.04 3.82 3.97
CA SER A 22 -28.65 3.24 5.16
C SER A 22 -28.04 1.89 5.53
N GLU A 23 -28.00 1.59 6.84
CA GLU A 23 -27.55 0.29 7.37
C GLU A 23 -28.25 -0.93 6.73
N PRO A 24 -29.59 -0.92 6.52
CA PRO A 24 -30.27 -2.05 5.86
C PRO A 24 -29.79 -2.33 4.43
N TYR A 25 -29.50 -1.28 3.65
CA TYR A 25 -28.97 -1.44 2.30
C TYR A 25 -27.55 -2.03 2.34
N GLN A 26 -26.69 -1.53 3.24
CA GLN A 26 -25.34 -2.05 3.41
C GLN A 26 -25.34 -3.52 3.86
N ALA A 27 -26.21 -3.90 4.80
CA ALA A 27 -26.37 -5.29 5.23
C ALA A 27 -26.86 -6.20 4.09
N THR A 28 -27.77 -5.71 3.25
CA THR A 28 -28.24 -6.42 2.06
C THR A 28 -27.10 -6.60 1.05
N GLY A 29 -26.27 -5.58 0.84
CA GLY A 29 -25.07 -5.66 0.02
C GLY A 29 -24.10 -6.73 0.52
N ALA A 30 -23.81 -6.76 1.82
CA ALA A 30 -22.95 -7.77 2.43
C ALA A 30 -23.47 -9.21 2.23
N ALA A 31 -24.79 -9.40 2.19
CA ALA A 31 -25.41 -10.71 2.01
C ALA A 31 -25.52 -11.15 0.54
N LEU A 32 -25.78 -10.21 -0.38
CA LEU A 32 -26.09 -10.51 -1.79
C LEU A 32 -24.87 -10.41 -2.72
N MET A 33 -23.88 -9.58 -2.40
CA MET A 33 -22.73 -9.32 -3.26
C MET A 33 -21.60 -10.34 -3.02
N SER A 34 -20.80 -10.59 -4.05
CA SER A 34 -19.59 -11.41 -3.94
C SER A 34 -18.36 -10.54 -3.67
N PHE A 35 -17.60 -10.90 -2.65
CA PHE A 35 -16.32 -10.26 -2.28
C PHE A 35 -15.13 -11.19 -2.51
N GLY A 36 -15.23 -12.09 -3.51
CA GLY A 36 -14.24 -13.14 -3.79
C GLY A 36 -12.77 -12.67 -3.74
N PRO A 37 -12.39 -11.57 -4.41
CA PRO A 37 -11.01 -11.08 -4.36
C PRO A 37 -10.50 -10.75 -2.95
N LEU A 38 -11.35 -10.23 -2.08
CA LEU A 38 -10.98 -9.85 -0.70
C LEU A 38 -10.73 -11.08 0.19
N GLN A 39 -11.32 -12.24 -0.14
CA GLN A 39 -11.11 -13.48 0.62
C GLN A 39 -9.67 -14.02 0.48
N GLY A 40 -8.91 -13.54 -0.51
CA GLY A 40 -7.50 -13.86 -0.69
C GLY A 40 -6.58 -13.14 0.31
N ILE A 41 -7.06 -12.09 0.97
CA ILE A 41 -6.29 -11.28 1.92
C ILE A 41 -6.20 -12.03 3.26
N ARG A 42 -4.99 -12.45 3.64
CA ARG A 42 -4.77 -13.30 4.82
C ARG A 42 -3.58 -12.88 5.67
N GLN A 43 -2.92 -11.79 5.30
CA GLN A 43 -1.77 -11.27 6.02
C GLN A 43 -2.01 -9.80 6.34
N HIS A 44 -1.75 -9.43 7.60
CA HIS A 44 -1.83 -8.06 8.07
C HIS A 44 -0.46 -7.64 8.59
N LEU A 45 0.18 -6.70 7.91
CA LEU A 45 1.44 -6.11 8.33
C LEU A 45 1.21 -4.65 8.74
N CYS A 46 2.02 -4.16 9.68
CA CYS A 46 2.10 -2.76 10.03
C CYS A 46 3.54 -2.30 9.88
N ALA A 47 3.74 -1.27 9.08
CA ALA A 47 5.03 -0.64 8.83
C ALA A 47 4.89 0.89 8.91
N PHE A 48 5.96 1.58 8.53
CA PHE A 48 5.93 3.01 8.29
C PHE A 48 6.44 3.25 6.87
N HIS A 49 5.99 4.30 6.22
CA HIS A 49 6.54 4.74 4.94
C HIS A 49 7.04 6.16 5.06
N CYS A 50 8.05 6.48 4.26
CA CYS A 50 8.44 7.85 3.97
C CYS A 50 8.17 8.18 2.50
N TYR A 51 7.97 9.46 2.21
CA TYR A 51 7.77 9.92 0.82
C TYR A 51 9.10 9.85 0.08
N ALA A 52 9.10 9.36 -1.16
CA ALA A 52 10.33 9.13 -1.92
C ALA A 52 11.16 10.41 -2.16
N ASP A 53 10.54 11.57 -2.23
CA ASP A 53 11.18 12.89 -2.36
C ASP A 53 11.27 13.68 -1.05
N GLU A 54 10.61 13.22 0.01
CA GLU A 54 10.59 13.85 1.33
C GLU A 54 10.76 12.77 2.42
N PRO A 55 11.95 12.13 2.52
CA PRO A 55 12.16 10.95 3.36
C PRO A 55 12.07 11.21 4.87
N THR A 56 11.96 12.47 5.30
CA THR A 56 11.74 12.89 6.70
C THR A 56 10.27 13.02 7.06
N ARG A 57 9.36 12.77 6.12
CA ARG A 57 7.91 12.83 6.33
C ARG A 57 7.39 11.40 6.37
N HIS A 58 6.90 11.00 7.54
CA HIS A 58 6.60 9.61 7.87
C HIS A 58 5.11 9.39 8.07
N VAL A 59 4.62 8.24 7.64
CA VAL A 59 3.24 7.81 7.86
C VAL A 59 3.21 6.34 8.27
N LYS A 60 2.31 5.98 9.18
CA LYS A 60 2.01 4.58 9.48
C LYS A 60 1.20 3.97 8.33
N ALA A 61 1.48 2.71 8.02
CA ALA A 61 0.86 1.98 6.93
C ALA A 61 0.49 0.55 7.36
N HIS A 62 -0.78 0.20 7.19
CA HIS A 62 -1.32 -1.12 7.45
C HIS A 62 -1.57 -1.85 6.14
N HIS A 63 -0.76 -2.86 5.87
CA HIS A 63 -0.82 -3.66 4.67
C HIS A 63 -1.72 -4.87 4.89
N LEU A 64 -2.77 -4.98 4.08
CA LEU A 64 -3.62 -6.16 4.01
C LEU A 64 -3.31 -6.88 2.70
N CYS A 65 -2.54 -7.96 2.81
CA CYS A 65 -1.94 -8.62 1.66
C CYS A 65 -2.61 -9.94 1.29
N SER A 66 -2.72 -10.16 -0.01
CA SER A 66 -2.95 -11.47 -0.62
C SER A 66 -1.69 -11.95 -1.35
N HIS A 67 -1.51 -13.27 -1.44
CA HIS A 67 -0.42 -13.87 -2.21
C HIS A 67 -0.96 -14.28 -3.58
N LEU A 68 -0.35 -13.76 -4.64
CA LEU A 68 -0.68 -14.06 -6.01
C LEU A 68 0.43 -14.92 -6.63
N HIS A 69 0.03 -16.10 -7.10
CA HIS A 69 0.90 -16.99 -7.88
C HIS A 69 0.62 -16.72 -9.35
N LEU A 70 1.63 -16.22 -10.07
CA LEU A 70 1.57 -15.97 -11.50
C LEU A 70 2.42 -17.00 -12.23
N THR A 71 1.90 -17.48 -13.36
CA THR A 71 2.67 -18.27 -14.33
C THR A 71 2.63 -17.51 -15.65
N PRO A 72 3.52 -16.53 -15.87
CA PRO A 72 3.59 -15.82 -17.13
C PRO A 72 3.94 -16.76 -18.28
N ASP A 73 3.86 -16.28 -19.52
CA ASP A 73 4.18 -17.05 -20.74
C ASP A 73 5.60 -17.66 -20.72
N THR A 74 6.48 -17.13 -19.88
CA THR A 74 7.82 -17.65 -19.58
C THR A 74 7.83 -18.99 -18.82
N LYS A 75 6.65 -19.48 -18.38
CA LYS A 75 6.44 -20.71 -17.58
C LYS A 75 7.18 -20.75 -16.24
N LYS A 76 7.71 -19.62 -15.78
CA LYS A 76 8.32 -19.49 -14.46
C LYS A 76 7.25 -19.03 -13.47
N GLU A 77 7.04 -19.79 -12.41
CA GLU A 77 6.16 -19.37 -11.32
C GLU A 77 6.76 -18.16 -10.60
N ILE A 78 5.94 -17.15 -10.37
CA ILE A 78 6.28 -15.94 -9.62
C ILE A 78 5.27 -15.81 -8.48
N ASN A 79 5.77 -15.76 -7.27
CA ASN A 79 4.98 -15.46 -6.08
C ASN A 79 5.13 -13.98 -5.79
N MET A 80 4.03 -13.23 -5.82
CA MET A 80 4.04 -11.81 -5.47
C MET A 80 3.00 -11.53 -4.39
N HIS A 81 3.24 -10.53 -3.55
CA HIS A 81 2.21 -10.03 -2.65
C HIS A 81 1.51 -8.84 -3.30
N GLN A 82 0.21 -8.74 -3.09
CA GLN A 82 -0.60 -7.59 -3.44
C GLN A 82 -1.23 -7.06 -2.17
N CYS A 83 -0.86 -5.85 -1.77
CA CYS A 83 -1.29 -5.28 -0.52
C CYS A 83 -2.20 -4.07 -0.78
N ILE A 84 -3.33 -4.05 -0.08
CA ILE A 84 -4.17 -2.86 0.08
C ILE A 84 -3.71 -2.18 1.36
N ILE A 85 -3.44 -0.88 1.29
CA ILE A 85 -2.82 -0.15 2.40
C ILE A 85 -3.82 0.79 3.03
N TYR A 86 -3.94 0.70 4.35
CA TYR A 86 -4.75 1.57 5.19
C TYR A 86 -3.88 2.39 6.15
N ASP A 87 -4.40 3.52 6.64
CA ASP A 87 -3.73 4.35 7.65
C ASP A 87 -3.81 3.78 9.09
N SER A 88 -4.76 2.87 9.32
CA SER A 88 -5.03 2.21 10.60
C SER A 88 -5.66 0.82 10.37
N ASN A 89 -5.89 0.06 11.43
CA ASN A 89 -6.60 -1.22 11.39
C ASN A 89 -8.04 -1.16 11.95
N GLY A 90 -8.58 0.05 12.16
CA GLY A 90 -9.89 0.27 12.76
C GLY A 90 -11.06 0.26 11.77
N PRO A 91 -12.31 0.12 12.25
CA PRO A 91 -13.50 0.27 11.43
C PRO A 91 -13.64 1.74 11.00
N GLY A 92 -13.30 2.04 9.75
CA GLY A 92 -13.23 3.42 9.24
C GLY A 92 -11.83 3.85 8.80
N ALA A 93 -10.86 2.93 8.82
CA ALA A 93 -9.54 3.17 8.25
C ALA A 93 -9.64 3.67 6.80
N ARG A 94 -8.82 4.66 6.48
CA ARG A 94 -8.75 5.27 5.15
C ARG A 94 -7.94 4.36 4.24
N LEU A 95 -8.44 4.05 3.05
CA LEU A 95 -7.66 3.41 2.00
C LEU A 95 -6.63 4.43 1.48
N ILE A 96 -5.35 4.21 1.78
CA ILE A 96 -4.30 5.18 1.46
C ILE A 96 -3.42 4.79 0.28
N GLY A 97 -3.39 3.52 -0.12
CA GLY A 97 -2.51 3.10 -1.20
C GLY A 97 -2.54 1.61 -1.51
N ILE A 98 -1.60 1.22 -2.36
CA ILE A 98 -1.32 -0.17 -2.72
C ILE A 98 0.18 -0.42 -2.73
N GLU A 99 0.55 -1.68 -2.52
CA GLU A 99 1.90 -2.17 -2.71
C GLU A 99 1.89 -3.48 -3.50
N TYR A 100 2.86 -3.60 -4.40
CA TYR A 100 3.26 -4.87 -5.00
C TYR A 100 4.61 -5.28 -4.45
N VAL A 101 4.69 -6.51 -3.93
CA VAL A 101 5.93 -7.06 -3.40
C VAL A 101 6.39 -8.20 -4.30
N VAL A 102 7.64 -8.13 -4.74
CA VAL A 102 8.24 -9.17 -5.59
C VAL A 102 9.53 -9.72 -4.98
N PRO A 103 9.84 -11.00 -5.23
CA PRO A 103 11.12 -11.61 -4.84
C PRO A 103 12.32 -10.92 -5.51
N ALA A 104 13.48 -11.01 -4.86
CA ALA A 104 14.74 -10.45 -5.36
C ALA A 104 15.08 -10.85 -6.81
N GLU A 105 14.79 -12.08 -7.23
CA GLU A 105 15.07 -12.52 -8.60
C GLU A 105 14.18 -11.86 -9.65
N VAL A 106 12.95 -11.46 -9.28
CA VAL A 106 12.08 -10.66 -10.15
C VAL A 106 12.60 -9.24 -10.22
N PHE A 107 12.89 -8.63 -9.06
CA PHE A 107 13.44 -7.28 -8.99
C PHE A 107 14.72 -7.13 -9.80
N LYS A 108 15.64 -8.10 -9.68
CA LYS A 108 16.91 -8.13 -10.43
C LYS A 108 16.71 -8.07 -11.94
N ALA A 109 15.64 -8.70 -12.44
CA ALA A 109 15.31 -8.79 -13.86
C ALA A 109 14.53 -7.57 -14.39
N LEU A 110 14.11 -6.64 -13.52
CA LEU A 110 13.42 -5.43 -13.95
C LEU A 110 14.37 -4.52 -14.77
N PRO A 111 13.83 -3.76 -15.74
CA PRO A 111 14.56 -2.67 -16.38
C PRO A 111 15.04 -1.63 -15.36
N GLU A 112 16.17 -1.00 -15.61
CA GLU A 112 16.73 0.02 -14.71
C GLU A 112 15.78 1.22 -14.52
N GLU A 113 15.03 1.61 -15.56
CA GLU A 113 14.03 2.68 -15.43
C GLU A 113 12.85 2.33 -14.52
N GLU A 114 12.60 1.04 -14.30
CA GLU A 114 11.53 0.56 -13.43
C GLU A 114 12.00 0.48 -11.97
N LYS A 115 13.25 0.07 -11.72
CA LYS A 115 13.79 -0.14 -10.36
C LYS A 115 13.69 1.08 -9.44
N LYS A 116 13.68 2.29 -10.00
CA LYS A 116 13.52 3.55 -9.24
C LYS A 116 12.22 3.65 -8.44
N TYR A 117 11.21 2.87 -8.78
CA TYR A 117 9.92 2.82 -8.06
C TYR A 117 9.92 1.84 -6.88
N TRP A 118 11.03 1.15 -6.63
CA TRP A 118 11.07 0.05 -5.68
C TRP A 118 11.99 0.36 -4.50
N HIS A 119 11.60 -0.10 -3.33
CA HIS A 119 12.42 -0.11 -2.12
C HIS A 119 12.64 -1.54 -1.65
N SER A 120 13.65 -1.77 -0.83
CA SER A 120 13.90 -3.07 -0.21
C SER A 120 13.17 -3.21 1.13
N HIS A 121 12.70 -4.41 1.47
CA HIS A 121 12.09 -4.69 2.78
C HIS A 121 13.10 -5.15 3.84
N LYS A 122 14.34 -5.41 3.42
CA LYS A 122 15.40 -6.02 4.22
C LYS A 122 15.51 -5.39 5.61
N TYR A 123 15.75 -4.09 5.66
CA TYR A 123 16.00 -3.40 6.92
C TYR A 123 14.74 -3.30 7.79
N GLU A 124 13.55 -3.09 7.21
CA GLU A 124 12.30 -3.07 7.98
C GLU A 124 11.99 -4.41 8.65
N VAL A 125 12.31 -5.52 7.96
CA VAL A 125 12.23 -6.86 8.52
C VAL A 125 13.25 -7.01 9.65
N GLU A 126 14.53 -6.74 9.40
CA GLU A 126 15.58 -6.92 10.40
C GLU A 126 15.38 -6.06 11.66
N SER A 127 14.94 -4.81 11.50
CA SER A 127 14.84 -3.81 12.57
C SER A 127 13.61 -3.96 13.47
N GLY A 128 12.61 -4.75 13.07
CA GLY A 128 11.31 -4.81 13.79
C GLY A 128 10.32 -3.71 13.39
N LEU A 129 10.64 -2.87 12.39
CA LEU A 129 9.72 -1.82 11.93
C LEU A 129 8.50 -2.42 11.21
N LEU A 130 8.70 -3.45 10.39
CA LEU A 130 7.61 -4.23 9.80
C LEU A 130 7.13 -5.28 10.81
N MET A 131 5.87 -5.20 11.23
CA MET A 131 5.28 -6.12 12.22
C MET A 131 4.13 -6.92 11.61
N LEU A 132 4.14 -8.23 11.82
CA LEU A 132 2.98 -9.08 11.56
C LEU A 132 1.97 -8.86 12.70
N LEU A 133 0.78 -8.37 12.37
CA LEU A 133 -0.27 -8.11 13.35
C LEU A 133 -1.29 -9.24 13.36
N GLY A 134 -1.60 -9.71 14.57
CA GLY A 134 -2.65 -10.67 14.85
C GLY A 134 -3.90 -10.02 15.43
N LYS A 135 -4.91 -10.83 15.73
CA LYS A 135 -6.04 -10.37 16.55
C LYS A 135 -5.55 -10.07 17.97
N ALA A 136 -6.14 -9.07 18.62
CA ALA A 136 -5.71 -8.58 19.95
C ALA A 136 -5.61 -9.66 21.05
N LEU A 137 -6.34 -10.77 20.95
CA LEU A 137 -6.31 -11.87 21.92
C LEU A 137 -5.29 -12.97 21.60
N VAL A 138 -4.55 -12.86 20.49
CA VAL A 138 -3.51 -13.82 20.12
C VAL A 138 -2.24 -13.49 20.92
N PRO A 139 -1.69 -14.43 21.72
CA PRO A 139 -0.49 -14.16 22.50
C PRO A 139 0.75 -13.88 21.63
N ASN A 140 1.62 -12.98 22.07
CA ASN A 140 2.84 -12.62 21.34
C ASN A 140 3.75 -13.82 21.01
N MET A 141 3.86 -14.80 21.91
CA MET A 141 4.62 -16.04 21.62
C MET A 141 4.07 -16.83 20.42
N VAL A 142 2.75 -16.82 20.21
CA VAL A 142 2.13 -17.44 19.04
C VAL A 142 2.44 -16.63 17.78
N MET A 143 2.44 -15.30 17.90
CA MET A 143 2.82 -14.40 16.81
C MET A 143 4.30 -14.54 16.42
N ASP A 144 5.20 -14.64 17.40
CA ASP A 144 6.63 -14.86 17.21
C ASP A 144 6.87 -16.12 16.37
N GLN A 145 6.19 -17.23 16.69
CA GLN A 145 6.30 -18.47 15.92
C GLN A 145 5.66 -18.37 14.53
N ALA A 146 4.55 -17.64 14.41
CA ALA A 146 3.82 -17.47 13.16
C ALA A 146 4.52 -16.53 12.17
N GLU A 147 5.31 -15.55 12.65
CA GLU A 147 6.00 -14.61 11.77
C GLU A 147 7.21 -15.22 11.04
N ILE A 148 7.84 -16.27 11.58
CA ILE A 148 9.08 -16.86 11.04
C ILE A 148 9.04 -17.07 9.51
N PRO A 149 8.07 -17.82 8.95
CA PRO A 149 8.01 -18.00 7.50
C PRO A 149 7.72 -16.68 6.75
N ALA A 150 6.88 -15.81 7.29
CA ALA A 150 6.52 -14.55 6.65
C ALA A 150 7.72 -13.58 6.59
N MET A 151 8.45 -13.40 7.69
CA MET A 151 9.62 -12.54 7.75
C MET A 151 10.79 -13.10 6.96
N THR A 152 10.95 -14.43 6.93
CA THR A 152 11.98 -15.07 6.09
C THR A 152 11.71 -14.83 4.60
N GLU A 153 10.45 -14.91 4.17
CA GLU A 153 10.05 -14.60 2.79
C GLU A 153 10.28 -13.12 2.48
N LEU A 154 9.74 -12.22 3.31
CA LEU A 154 9.76 -10.77 3.05
C LEU A 154 11.18 -10.16 3.15
N HIS A 155 12.10 -10.78 3.86
CA HIS A 155 13.45 -10.27 4.07
C HIS A 155 14.22 -10.00 2.76
N ASP A 156 13.99 -10.79 1.71
CA ASP A 156 14.65 -10.64 0.39
C ASP A 156 13.65 -10.29 -0.71
N THR A 157 12.79 -9.31 -0.41
CA THR A 157 11.78 -8.79 -1.34
C THR A 157 11.88 -7.28 -1.53
N TYR A 158 11.24 -6.82 -2.60
CA TYR A 158 11.21 -5.42 -3.01
C TYR A 158 9.76 -4.97 -3.20
N GLY A 159 9.43 -3.81 -2.64
CA GLY A 159 8.10 -3.21 -2.65
C GLY A 159 8.01 -2.04 -3.62
N LYS A 160 6.97 -2.02 -4.46
CA LYS A 160 6.54 -0.84 -5.23
C LYS A 160 5.28 -0.29 -4.59
N THR A 161 5.45 0.80 -3.86
CA THR A 161 4.39 1.35 -3.00
C THR A 161 3.95 2.72 -3.44
N VAL A 162 2.65 2.86 -3.67
CA VAL A 162 2.05 4.12 -4.10
C VAL A 162 0.90 4.46 -3.17
N HIS A 163 1.01 5.61 -2.51
CA HIS A 163 -0.09 6.18 -1.74
C HIS A 163 -0.92 7.11 -2.62
N THR A 164 -2.23 6.91 -2.65
CA THR A 164 -3.21 7.78 -3.30
C THR A 164 -3.84 8.78 -2.33
N TRP A 165 -3.61 8.63 -1.02
CA TRP A 165 -4.09 9.56 0.01
C TRP A 165 -2.96 9.99 0.95
N GLN A 166 -2.58 11.28 0.88
CA GLN A 166 -1.68 11.93 1.83
C GLN A 166 -2.42 12.36 3.10
N TYR A 167 -2.84 11.41 3.92
CA TYR A 167 -3.74 11.64 5.05
C TYR A 167 -3.19 12.54 6.15
N ASP A 168 -1.87 12.69 6.21
CA ASP A 168 -1.14 13.57 7.11
C ASP A 168 -1.18 15.04 6.67
N LYS A 169 -1.41 15.30 5.38
CA LYS A 169 -1.63 16.66 4.83
C LYS A 169 -3.10 16.98 4.61
N TYR A 170 -3.86 16.00 4.13
CA TYR A 170 -5.25 16.14 3.77
C TYR A 170 -6.09 15.08 4.50
N PRO A 171 -6.42 15.30 5.79
CA PRO A 171 -7.05 14.26 6.59
C PRO A 171 -8.45 13.89 6.13
N ASP A 172 -9.17 14.82 5.50
CA ASP A 172 -10.58 14.66 5.16
C ASP A 172 -10.82 14.01 3.79
N PHE A 173 -9.93 14.22 2.82
CA PHE A 173 -10.10 13.73 1.44
C PHE A 173 -8.77 13.39 0.75
N PRO A 174 -8.75 12.37 -0.15
CA PRO A 174 -7.56 11.98 -0.91
C PRO A 174 -7.25 12.99 -2.03
N MET A 175 -6.64 14.11 -1.65
CA MET A 175 -6.24 15.18 -2.57
C MET A 175 -4.79 15.04 -3.06
N GLY A 176 -4.55 15.52 -4.28
CA GLY A 176 -3.22 15.58 -4.90
C GLY A 176 -2.90 14.35 -5.76
N PRO A 177 -1.72 14.36 -6.42
CA PRO A 177 -1.27 13.21 -7.18
C PRO A 177 -0.91 12.03 -6.25
N PRO A 178 -0.94 10.79 -6.77
CA PRO A 178 -0.34 9.66 -6.08
C PRO A 178 1.12 9.94 -5.72
N GLN A 179 1.59 9.33 -4.65
CA GLN A 179 2.92 9.54 -4.08
C GLN A 179 3.66 8.23 -4.06
N LEU A 180 4.90 8.25 -4.54
CA LEU A 180 5.78 7.11 -4.42
C LEU A 180 6.30 7.05 -2.98
N MET A 181 6.20 5.87 -2.37
CA MET A 181 6.59 5.65 -1.00
C MET A 181 7.82 4.74 -0.92
N MET A 182 8.66 5.02 0.08
CA MET A 182 9.88 4.30 0.35
C MET A 182 9.87 3.73 1.77
N SER A 183 10.81 2.83 1.98
CA SER A 183 11.10 2.17 3.23
C SER A 183 12.42 2.68 3.81
N TYR A 184 12.73 2.26 5.03
CA TYR A 184 13.92 2.62 5.78
C TYR A 184 15.05 1.64 5.49
N THR A 185 16.27 2.14 5.62
CA THR A 185 17.50 1.39 5.36
C THR A 185 18.45 1.39 6.56
N ASN A 186 18.23 2.24 7.56
CA ASN A 186 19.13 2.41 8.70
C ASN A 186 18.40 2.89 9.97
N ASP A 187 19.06 2.67 11.12
CA ASP A 187 18.58 3.15 12.42
C ASP A 187 18.48 4.68 12.46
N GLY A 188 17.50 5.20 13.22
CA GLY A 188 17.30 6.63 13.42
C GLY A 188 16.55 7.35 12.29
N GLN A 189 16.10 6.64 11.25
CA GLN A 189 15.32 7.23 10.15
C GLN A 189 13.83 7.38 10.48
N VAL A 190 13.30 6.65 11.47
CA VAL A 190 11.92 6.78 11.96
C VAL A 190 11.92 7.46 13.33
N PRO A 191 11.05 8.47 13.55
CA PRO A 191 10.84 9.05 14.87
C PRO A 191 10.46 7.98 15.92
N GLN A 192 11.18 7.97 17.04
CA GLN A 192 11.05 6.90 18.05
C GLN A 192 9.72 6.94 18.82
N ASP A 193 9.13 8.13 18.95
CA ASP A 193 7.78 8.34 19.46
C ASP A 193 6.73 7.62 18.59
N MET A 194 6.84 7.73 17.26
CA MET A 194 5.96 7.02 16.32
C MET A 194 6.04 5.49 16.47
N VAL A 195 7.25 4.96 16.65
CA VAL A 195 7.48 3.52 16.88
C VAL A 195 6.85 3.11 18.21
N LYS A 196 7.10 3.87 19.27
CA LYS A 196 6.54 3.62 20.60
C LYS A 196 5.01 3.65 20.61
N GLU A 197 4.40 4.64 19.94
CA GLU A 197 2.95 4.74 19.82
C GLU A 197 2.34 3.52 19.11
N ARG A 198 2.99 3.02 18.05
CA ARG A 198 2.58 1.78 17.36
C ARG A 198 2.67 0.58 18.29
N ASP A 199 3.79 0.44 18.99
CA ASP A 199 4.07 -0.67 19.90
C ASP A 199 3.04 -0.72 21.04
N GLU A 200 2.76 0.41 21.68
CA GLU A 200 1.73 0.54 22.72
C GLU A 200 0.33 0.24 22.17
N MET A 201 -0.01 0.78 20.99
CA MET A 201 -1.33 0.62 20.37
C MET A 201 -1.64 -0.84 20.03
N TYR A 202 -0.64 -1.62 19.61
CA TYR A 202 -0.84 -3.00 19.14
C TYR A 202 -0.26 -4.06 20.08
N GLY A 203 0.30 -3.67 21.22
CA GLY A 203 0.87 -4.60 22.20
C GLY A 203 2.07 -5.38 21.66
N VAL A 204 2.83 -4.75 20.76
CA VAL A 204 4.02 -5.34 20.13
C VAL A 204 5.30 -4.68 20.65
N ASP A 205 6.45 -5.30 20.41
CA ASP A 205 7.76 -4.79 20.85
C ASP A 205 8.78 -4.87 19.71
N THR A 206 9.17 -3.71 19.21
CA THR A 206 10.12 -3.56 18.10
C THR A 206 11.51 -4.11 18.44
N ALA A 207 11.99 -3.89 19.67
CA ALA A 207 13.32 -4.33 20.09
C ALA A 207 13.36 -5.86 20.27
N HIS A 208 12.30 -6.43 20.84
CA HIS A 208 12.10 -7.88 20.90
C HIS A 208 12.05 -8.49 19.49
N ALA A 209 11.26 -7.93 18.58
CA ALA A 209 11.16 -8.42 17.21
C ALA A 209 12.53 -8.43 16.50
N ARG A 210 13.31 -7.33 16.61
CA ARG A 210 14.69 -7.26 16.10
C ARG A 210 15.57 -8.38 16.66
N ALA A 211 15.56 -8.56 17.98
CA ALA A 211 16.37 -9.59 18.64
C ALA A 211 15.94 -11.02 18.26
N HIS A 212 14.63 -11.27 18.18
CA HIS A 212 14.04 -12.56 17.81
C HIS A 212 14.40 -12.91 16.36
N ARG A 213 14.23 -11.97 15.42
CA ARG A 213 14.54 -12.15 14.00
C ARG A 213 16.00 -12.47 13.73
N ALA A 214 16.92 -11.87 14.48
CA ALA A 214 18.35 -12.18 14.40
C ALA A 214 18.68 -13.66 14.74
N THR A 215 17.76 -14.40 15.38
CA THR A 215 17.97 -15.83 15.72
C THR A 215 17.65 -16.78 14.57
N TYR A 216 16.78 -16.40 13.63
CA TYR A 216 16.28 -17.30 12.58
C TYR A 216 16.50 -16.78 11.16
N LEU A 217 16.66 -15.47 10.95
CA LEU A 217 16.94 -14.94 9.62
C LEU A 217 18.28 -15.49 9.09
N PRO A 218 18.36 -15.87 7.81
CA PRO A 218 19.59 -16.44 7.26
C PRO A 218 20.77 -15.48 7.37
N LYS A 219 21.83 -15.87 8.10
CA LYS A 219 23.03 -15.03 8.31
C LYS A 219 23.63 -14.47 7.03
N GLN A 220 23.67 -15.29 5.99
CA GLN A 220 24.16 -14.88 4.66
C GLN A 220 23.33 -13.74 4.08
N GLN A 221 22.01 -13.78 4.25
CA GLN A 221 21.15 -12.70 3.80
C GLN A 221 21.37 -11.45 4.63
N LEU A 222 21.57 -11.54 5.96
CA LEU A 222 21.87 -10.38 6.83
C LEU A 222 23.10 -9.60 6.33
N GLU A 223 24.13 -10.30 5.87
CA GLU A 223 25.38 -9.69 5.38
C GLU A 223 25.30 -9.20 3.92
N ASN A 224 24.36 -9.72 3.13
CA ASN A 224 24.22 -9.34 1.74
C ASN A 224 23.66 -7.92 1.62
N PRO A 225 24.28 -7.04 0.80
CA PRO A 225 23.69 -5.76 0.49
C PRO A 225 22.41 -5.95 -0.33
N THR A 226 21.52 -4.96 -0.25
CA THR A 226 20.34 -4.89 -1.13
C THR A 226 20.77 -4.77 -2.59
N LEU A 227 19.94 -5.23 -3.52
CA LEU A 227 20.23 -5.17 -4.94
C LEU A 227 20.25 -3.70 -5.40
N PRO A 228 21.19 -3.35 -6.30
CA PRO A 228 21.30 -1.98 -6.79
C PRO A 228 20.04 -1.57 -7.56
N GLY A 229 19.71 -0.29 -7.46
CA GLY A 229 18.58 0.33 -8.17
C GLY A 229 17.35 0.53 -7.29
N ALA A 230 17.22 -0.20 -6.18
CA ALA A 230 16.24 0.07 -5.13
C ALA A 230 16.73 1.21 -4.21
N ASP A 231 15.83 1.74 -3.38
CA ASP A 231 16.14 2.70 -2.30
C ASP A 231 16.91 3.94 -2.77
N GLN A 232 16.66 4.41 -4.01
CA GLN A 232 17.46 5.47 -4.64
C GLN A 232 17.45 6.80 -3.86
N TRP A 233 16.44 7.00 -3.00
CA TRP A 233 16.36 8.15 -2.09
C TRP A 233 17.59 8.24 -1.16
N THR A 234 18.20 7.10 -0.80
CA THR A 234 19.45 7.05 -0.02
C THR A 234 20.65 7.66 -0.75
N GLN A 235 20.55 7.80 -2.07
CA GLN A 235 21.55 8.43 -2.94
C GLN A 235 21.20 9.90 -3.25
N GLY A 236 20.23 10.48 -2.55
CA GLY A 236 19.75 11.84 -2.76
C GLY A 236 18.83 12.01 -3.98
N LYS A 237 18.28 10.91 -4.52
CA LYS A 237 17.34 10.94 -5.65
C LYS A 237 15.90 10.79 -5.17
N GLY A 238 15.17 11.90 -5.15
CA GLY A 238 13.72 11.90 -4.92
C GLY A 238 12.94 11.67 -6.21
N TRP A 239 11.93 10.80 -6.16
CA TRP A 239 11.06 10.49 -7.30
C TRP A 239 9.61 10.75 -6.94
N GLN A 240 8.88 11.43 -7.83
CA GLN A 240 7.46 11.72 -7.65
C GLN A 240 6.68 11.52 -8.94
N PHE A 241 5.37 11.27 -8.79
CA PHE A 241 4.45 11.26 -9.91
C PHE A 241 3.96 12.67 -10.20
N GLU A 242 4.15 13.11 -11.44
CA GLU A 242 3.60 14.37 -11.94
C GLU A 242 2.44 14.10 -12.89
N VAL A 243 1.39 14.91 -12.74
CA VAL A 243 0.27 14.91 -13.68
C VAL A 243 0.67 15.75 -14.88
N ALA A 244 0.64 15.14 -16.07
CA ALA A 244 0.92 15.82 -17.32
C ALA A 244 -0.25 15.67 -18.29
N ASP A 245 -0.55 16.73 -19.04
CA ASP A 245 -1.42 16.64 -20.21
C ASP A 245 -0.63 15.93 -21.33
N SER A 246 -0.99 14.67 -21.58
CA SER A 246 -0.36 13.86 -22.62
C SER A 246 -1.08 13.98 -23.98
N GLY A 247 -2.16 14.77 -24.04
CA GLY A 247 -3.13 14.74 -25.12
C GLY A 247 -3.88 13.41 -25.21
N LEU A 248 -5.13 13.44 -25.71
CA LEU A 248 -5.86 12.21 -25.99
C LEU A 248 -5.29 11.56 -27.26
N LYS A 249 -4.64 10.41 -27.10
CA LYS A 249 -4.20 9.59 -28.24
C LYS A 249 -5.40 8.87 -28.85
N GLY A 250 -5.52 8.91 -30.17
CA GLY A 250 -6.54 8.13 -30.90
C GLY A 250 -7.92 8.78 -31.02
N MET A 251 -8.14 10.00 -30.51
CA MET A 251 -9.28 10.79 -30.94
C MET A 251 -8.93 11.43 -32.29
N GLY A 252 -9.44 10.83 -33.37
CA GLY A 252 -9.43 11.47 -34.68
C GLY A 252 -10.08 12.85 -34.55
N LYS A 253 -9.50 13.87 -35.20
CA LYS A 253 -10.09 15.21 -35.27
C LYS A 253 -11.56 15.04 -35.65
N ALA A 254 -12.48 15.47 -34.78
CA ALA A 254 -13.86 15.66 -35.18
C ALA A 254 -13.82 16.61 -36.39
N GLN A 255 -14.13 16.09 -37.57
CA GLN A 255 -14.34 16.91 -38.76
C GLN A 255 -15.59 17.73 -38.49
N GLY A 256 -15.39 18.94 -37.99
CA GLY A 256 -16.35 20.01 -38.00
C GLY A 256 -15.65 21.20 -38.65
N GLU A 257 -16.36 21.85 -39.57
CA GLU A 257 -16.02 23.08 -40.27
C GLU A 257 -15.14 22.91 -41.52
N GLU A 258 -15.80 22.73 -42.67
CA GLU A 258 -15.74 23.68 -43.78
C GLU A 258 -16.82 23.33 -44.81
N GLY A 259 -17.72 24.28 -45.13
CA GLY A 259 -18.59 24.14 -46.29
C GLY A 259 -19.92 24.89 -46.29
N GLU A 260 -19.95 26.17 -45.91
CA GLU A 260 -21.02 27.07 -46.35
C GLU A 260 -20.80 27.40 -47.86
N LYS A 261 -21.55 26.73 -48.74
CA LYS A 261 -21.87 27.08 -50.15
C LYS A 261 -23.17 26.30 -50.46
N GLU A 262 -24.28 26.83 -50.93
CA GLU A 262 -24.70 28.08 -51.59
C GLU A 262 -26.00 28.61 -50.99
#